data_AF-A0A419T5F8-F1
#
_entry.id   AF-A0A419T5F8-F1
#
_cell.length_a   1.000
_cell.length_b   1.000
_cell.length_c   1.000
_cell.angle_alpha   90.00
_cell.angle_beta   90.00
_cell.angle_gamma   90.00
#
_symmetry.space_group_name_H-M   'P 1'
#
loop_
_entity.id
_entity.type
_entity.pdbx_description
1 polymer ?
#
loop_
_entity_poly.entity_id
_entity_poly.type
_entity_poly.pdbx_seq_one_letter_code
_entity_poly.pdbx_strand_id
1 'polypeptide(L)'
;MTVLNLVDYKLNLAEKICVEKFQNDTMLVICNFHKKSQNKIIDLIKYDIKKFQLDGIVLDYKLIQVLCTMYLGLAWSMYRKGKSIQKNSNFLDYILTKESKDVNINEIVDYIDTNNLYSNMFEYIAERYFTLYFRKYVKDVLARMDITCQTIKRDENALGEMIKEHMERFGIKVLALGVYDEYNK
;
A
#
# COMPACT_ATOMS: atom_id res chain seq x y z
N MET A 1 14.60 -8.68 29.17
CA MET A 1 14.82 -7.41 28.45
C MET A 1 14.92 -7.74 26.97
N THR A 2 13.84 -7.59 26.22
CA THR A 2 13.80 -7.95 24.80
C THR A 2 14.48 -6.82 24.03
N VAL A 3 15.66 -7.09 23.45
CA VAL A 3 16.31 -6.13 22.56
C VAL A 3 15.42 -5.99 21.34
N LEU A 4 14.69 -4.88 21.25
CA LEU A 4 13.84 -4.57 20.09
C LEU A 4 14.77 -4.43 18.88
N ASN A 5 14.60 -5.30 17.88
CA ASN A 5 15.28 -5.11 16.61
C ASN A 5 14.88 -3.73 16.05
N LEU A 6 15.84 -2.96 15.54
CA LEU A 6 15.58 -1.64 14.95
C LEU A 6 14.46 -1.70 13.90
N VAL A 7 14.39 -2.80 13.15
CA VAL A 7 13.30 -3.05 12.18
C VAL A 7 11.95 -3.14 12.88
N ASP A 8 11.83 -3.96 13.93
CA ASP A 8 10.58 -4.13 14.69
C ASP A 8 10.11 -2.81 15.32
N TYR A 9 11.04 -1.97 15.79
CA TYR A 9 10.72 -0.63 16.27
C TYR A 9 10.08 0.24 15.17
N LYS A 10 10.66 0.22 13.96
CA LYS A 10 10.11 0.97 12.80
C LYS A 10 8.74 0.44 12.35
N LEU A 11 8.51 -0.87 12.46
CA LEU A 11 7.21 -1.47 12.15
C LEU A 11 6.14 -1.06 13.16
N ASN A 12 6.46 -1.02 14.45
CA ASN A 12 5.55 -0.53 15.49
C ASN A 12 5.25 0.96 15.32
N LEU A 13 6.25 1.74 14.91
CA LEU A 13 6.10 3.15 14.62
C LEU A 13 5.16 3.40 13.44
N ALA A 14 5.29 2.62 12.36
CA ALA A 14 4.40 2.67 11.22
C ALA A 14 2.95 2.34 11.59
N GLU A 15 2.75 1.29 12.40
CA GLU A 15 1.43 0.92 12.93
C GLU A 15 0.82 2.05 13.75
N LYS A 16 1.59 2.66 14.65
CA LYS A 16 1.15 3.81 15.44
C LYS A 16 0.72 4.98 14.56
N ILE A 17 1.52 5.34 13.55
CA ILE A 17 1.18 6.41 12.59
C ILE A 17 -0.10 6.10 11.83
N CYS A 18 -0.33 4.83 11.47
CA CYS A 18 -1.52 4.42 10.74
C CYS A 18 -2.80 4.41 11.62
N VAL A 19 -2.66 4.17 12.92
CA VAL A 19 -3.79 4.04 13.86
C VAL A 19 -4.06 5.34 14.64
N GLU A 20 -3.11 6.26 14.75
CA GLU A 20 -3.31 7.49 15.51
C GLU A 20 -3.88 8.63 14.66
N LYS A 21 -5.13 8.99 14.94
CA LYS A 21 -5.89 10.09 14.31
C LYS A 21 -5.15 11.43 14.31
N PHE A 22 -4.37 11.71 15.36
CA PHE A 22 -3.62 12.97 15.51
C PHE A 22 -2.35 13.04 14.65
N GLN A 23 -1.79 11.91 14.25
CA GLN A 23 -0.58 11.86 13.42
C GLN A 23 -0.90 11.87 11.93
N ASN A 24 -2.17 11.57 11.58
CA ASN A 24 -2.57 11.45 10.19
C ASN A 24 -4.07 11.76 10.01
N ASP A 25 -4.41 12.94 9.49
CA ASP A 25 -5.79 13.28 9.10
C ASP A 25 -6.36 12.30 8.05
N THR A 26 -5.46 11.67 7.29
CA THR A 26 -5.78 10.57 6.36
C THR A 26 -6.27 9.32 7.08
N MET A 27 -6.18 9.19 8.41
CA MET A 27 -6.69 8.02 9.15
C MET A 27 -8.23 7.90 9.06
N LEU A 28 -8.95 9.01 8.81
CA LEU A 28 -10.40 8.99 8.49
C LEU A 28 -10.74 8.10 7.28
N VAL A 29 -9.75 7.83 6.42
CA VAL A 29 -9.87 6.99 5.24
C VAL A 29 -10.09 5.53 5.58
N ILE A 30 -9.25 4.96 6.46
CA ILE A 30 -9.24 3.52 6.73
C ILE A 30 -10.48 3.10 7.51
N CYS A 31 -11.09 4.02 8.27
CA CYS A 31 -12.31 3.78 9.02
C CYS A 31 -13.50 3.33 8.16
N ASN A 32 -13.45 3.51 6.83
CA ASN A 32 -14.49 3.03 5.94
C ASN A 32 -14.39 1.54 5.57
N PHE A 33 -13.21 0.94 5.78
CA PHE A 33 -13.00 -0.51 5.67
C PHE A 33 -13.48 -1.21 6.94
N HIS A 34 -13.82 -2.49 6.85
CA HIS A 34 -14.03 -3.35 8.01
C HIS A 34 -12.74 -3.52 8.80
N LYS A 35 -12.85 -3.76 10.12
CA LYS A 35 -11.68 -3.86 11.01
C LYS A 35 -10.64 -4.89 10.56
N LYS A 36 -11.09 -6.02 10.00
CA LYS A 36 -10.20 -7.05 9.44
C LYS A 36 -9.38 -6.52 8.26
N SER A 37 -10.01 -5.75 7.37
CA SER A 37 -9.38 -5.14 6.20
C SER A 37 -8.47 -3.97 6.58
N GLN A 38 -8.85 -3.18 7.59
CA GLN A 38 -7.97 -2.15 8.18
C GLN A 38 -6.65 -2.77 8.68
N ASN A 39 -6.72 -3.85 9.46
CA ASN A 39 -5.53 -4.53 9.98
C ASN A 39 -4.66 -5.06 8.82
N LYS A 40 -5.28 -5.69 7.82
CA LYS A 40 -4.55 -6.15 6.61
C LYS A 40 -3.85 -5.01 5.88
N ILE A 41 -4.48 -3.84 5.74
CA ILE A 41 -3.87 -2.66 5.12
C ILE A 41 -2.62 -2.24 5.89
N ILE A 42 -2.71 -2.17 7.22
CA ILE A 42 -1.57 -1.83 8.09
C ILE A 42 -0.45 -2.87 7.94
N ASP A 43 -0.79 -4.15 7.91
CA ASP A 43 0.18 -5.24 7.72
C ASP A 43 0.89 -5.14 6.36
N LEU A 44 0.19 -4.76 5.29
CA LEU A 44 0.79 -4.52 3.98
C LEU A 44 1.79 -3.35 4.00
N ILE A 45 1.45 -2.25 4.70
CA ILE A 45 2.36 -1.09 4.85
C ILE A 45 3.62 -1.51 5.63
N LYS A 46 3.44 -2.23 6.73
CA LYS A 46 4.55 -2.77 7.55
C LYS A 46 5.44 -3.70 6.73
N TYR A 47 4.83 -4.55 5.90
CA TYR A 47 5.56 -5.45 5.01
C TYR A 47 6.46 -4.68 4.04
N ASP A 48 5.94 -3.64 3.37
CA ASP A 48 6.73 -2.84 2.43
C ASP A 48 7.85 -2.06 3.13
N ILE A 49 7.59 -1.48 4.30
CA ILE A 49 8.63 -0.83 5.11
C ILE A 49 9.75 -1.83 5.46
N LYS A 50 9.38 -3.06 5.86
CA LYS A 50 10.35 -4.12 6.12
C LYS A 50 11.17 -4.46 4.88
N LYS A 51 10.51 -4.56 3.72
CA LYS A 51 11.20 -4.82 2.45
C LYS A 51 12.21 -3.74 2.11
N PHE A 52 11.81 -2.47 2.16
CA PHE A 52 12.73 -1.34 1.95
C PHE A 52 13.93 -1.37 2.91
N GLN A 53 13.74 -1.72 4.18
CA GLN A 53 14.86 -1.90 5.13
C GLN A 53 15.81 -3.03 4.70
N LEU A 54 15.26 -4.17 4.26
CA LEU A 54 16.06 -5.30 3.77
C LEU A 54 16.80 -4.96 2.48
N ASP A 55 16.23 -4.09 1.66
CA ASP A 55 16.85 -3.54 0.44
C ASP A 55 17.78 -2.35 0.76
N GLY A 56 18.17 -2.16 2.03
CA GLY A 56 19.21 -1.21 2.43
C GLY A 56 18.76 0.24 2.50
N ILE A 57 17.46 0.53 2.35
CA ILE A 57 16.92 1.88 2.50
C ILE A 57 16.86 2.22 3.99
N VAL A 58 17.53 3.30 4.41
CA VAL A 58 17.46 3.77 5.80
C VAL A 58 16.26 4.68 5.98
N LEU A 59 15.21 4.18 6.64
CA LEU A 59 14.01 4.94 6.95
C LEU A 59 14.07 5.49 8.38
N ASP A 60 14.09 6.81 8.51
CA ASP A 60 13.87 7.50 9.80
C ASP A 60 12.36 7.71 10.05
N TYR A 61 12.01 8.29 11.20
CA TYR A 61 10.61 8.56 11.56
C TYR A 61 9.87 9.37 10.48
N LYS A 62 10.53 10.37 9.90
CA LYS A 62 9.92 11.27 8.92
C LYS A 62 9.62 10.54 7.62
N LEU A 63 10.55 9.69 7.16
CA LEU A 63 10.35 8.87 5.96
C LEU A 63 9.26 7.81 6.18
N ILE A 64 9.21 7.19 7.37
CA ILE A 64 8.13 6.25 7.73
C ILE A 64 6.79 6.96 7.69
N GLN A 65 6.69 8.17 8.25
CA GLN A 65 5.46 8.97 8.21
C GLN A 65 5.04 9.30 6.78
N VAL A 66 5.98 9.74 5.93
CA VAL A 66 5.72 10.04 4.52
C VAL A 66 5.19 8.81 3.78
N LEU A 67 5.84 7.65 3.95
CA LEU A 67 5.37 6.40 3.36
C LEU A 67 3.96 6.06 3.83
N CYS A 68 3.72 6.06 5.15
CA CYS A 68 2.39 5.77 5.70
C CYS A 68 1.33 6.71 5.12
N THR A 69 1.59 8.01 5.03
CA THR A 69 0.65 8.98 4.41
C THR A 69 0.36 8.66 2.96
N MET A 70 1.37 8.31 2.16
CA MET A 70 1.18 7.92 0.75
C MET A 70 0.33 6.66 0.61
N TYR A 71 0.66 5.61 1.37
CA TYR A 71 -0.10 4.34 1.34
C TYR A 71 -1.53 4.53 1.81
N LEU A 72 -1.78 5.32 2.86
CA LEU A 72 -3.13 5.59 3.33
C LEU A 72 -3.93 6.46 2.36
N GLY A 73 -3.29 7.45 1.73
CA GLY A 73 -3.90 8.22 0.65
C GLY A 73 -4.27 7.34 -0.54
N LEU A 74 -3.42 6.39 -0.91
CA LEU A 74 -3.71 5.40 -1.95
C LEU A 74 -4.88 4.48 -1.55
N ALA A 75 -4.88 3.99 -0.30
CA ALA A 75 -5.96 3.15 0.23
C ALA A 75 -7.34 3.84 0.12
N TRP A 76 -7.39 5.16 0.31
CA TRP A 76 -8.62 5.95 0.12
C TRP A 76 -9.14 5.91 -1.31
N SER A 77 -8.24 6.20 -2.24
CA SER A 77 -8.56 6.20 -3.66
C SER A 77 -9.08 4.84 -4.06
N MET A 78 -8.47 3.77 -3.53
CA MET A 78 -8.87 2.39 -3.81
C MET A 78 -10.21 2.02 -3.19
N TYR A 79 -10.49 2.42 -1.95
CA TYR A 79 -11.80 2.21 -1.33
C TYR A 79 -12.94 2.80 -2.18
N ARG A 80 -12.78 4.06 -2.61
CA ARG A 80 -13.77 4.74 -3.46
C ARG A 80 -13.94 4.05 -4.81
N LYS A 81 -12.85 3.56 -5.40
CA LYS A 81 -12.89 2.84 -6.68
C LYS A 81 -13.49 1.45 -6.54
N GLY A 82 -13.23 0.74 -5.44
CA GLY A 82 -13.82 -0.57 -5.15
C GLY A 82 -15.35 -0.51 -5.16
N LYS A 83 -15.93 0.53 -4.56
CA LYS A 83 -17.38 0.82 -4.65
C LYS A 83 -17.90 0.99 -6.07
N SER A 84 -17.12 1.60 -6.95
CA SER A 84 -17.51 1.78 -8.36
C SER A 84 -17.40 0.47 -9.13
N ILE A 85 -16.36 -0.32 -8.88
CA ILE A 85 -16.11 -1.60 -9.56
C ILE A 85 -17.16 -2.63 -9.16
N GLN A 86 -17.54 -2.69 -7.88
CA GLN A 86 -18.62 -3.56 -7.41
C GLN A 86 -19.96 -3.29 -8.11
N LYS A 87 -20.18 -2.07 -8.62
CA LYS A 87 -21.40 -1.73 -9.39
C LYS A 87 -21.32 -2.09 -10.87
N ASN A 88 -20.17 -2.56 -11.35
CA ASN A 88 -20.00 -2.98 -12.74
C ASN A 88 -20.60 -4.38 -12.92
N SER A 89 -21.53 -4.52 -13.88
CA SER A 89 -22.23 -5.77 -14.18
C SER A 89 -21.25 -6.92 -14.46
N ASN A 90 -20.20 -6.67 -15.25
CA ASN A 90 -19.25 -7.72 -15.63
C ASN A 90 -18.46 -8.26 -14.42
N PHE A 91 -18.24 -7.42 -13.42
CA PHE A 91 -17.56 -7.80 -12.20
C PHE A 91 -18.48 -8.58 -11.26
N LEU A 92 -19.72 -8.11 -11.10
CA LEU A 92 -20.73 -8.83 -10.34
C LEU A 92 -21.00 -10.21 -10.94
N ASP A 93 -21.12 -10.31 -12.25
CA ASP A 93 -21.32 -11.59 -12.94
C ASP A 93 -20.12 -12.53 -12.72
N TYR A 94 -18.88 -12.02 -12.75
CA TYR A 94 -17.69 -12.80 -12.40
C TYR A 94 -17.73 -13.33 -10.95
N ILE A 95 -18.15 -12.50 -9.99
CA ILE A 95 -18.24 -12.91 -8.59
C ILE A 95 -19.40 -13.89 -8.35
N LEU A 96 -20.57 -13.63 -8.94
CA LEU A 96 -21.81 -14.39 -8.74
C LEU A 96 -21.79 -15.74 -9.46
N THR A 97 -20.98 -15.92 -10.51
CA THR A 97 -20.83 -17.19 -11.22
C THR A 97 -19.99 -18.22 -10.48
N LYS A 98 -19.29 -17.82 -9.40
CA LYS A 98 -18.61 -18.78 -8.53
C LYS A 98 -19.62 -19.41 -7.57
N GLU A 99 -19.89 -20.69 -7.77
CA GLU A 99 -20.87 -21.49 -7.00
C GLU A 99 -20.60 -21.53 -5.47
N SER A 100 -19.45 -21.02 -5.00
CA SER A 100 -19.10 -20.89 -3.59
C SER A 100 -19.52 -19.55 -3.01
N LYS A 101 -20.30 -19.57 -1.91
CA LYS A 101 -20.63 -18.39 -1.10
C LYS A 101 -19.42 -17.64 -0.52
N ASP A 102 -18.23 -18.26 -0.56
CA ASP A 102 -17.00 -17.68 -0.04
C ASP A 102 -16.13 -17.10 -1.16
N VAL A 103 -16.41 -15.86 -1.53
CA VAL A 103 -15.53 -15.09 -2.43
C VAL A 103 -14.15 -14.92 -1.78
N ASN A 104 -13.10 -15.45 -2.41
CA ASN A 104 -11.73 -15.33 -1.91
C ASN A 104 -11.08 -14.04 -2.43
N ILE A 105 -10.44 -13.28 -1.53
CA ILE A 105 -9.76 -12.03 -1.88
C ILE A 105 -8.67 -12.20 -2.95
N ASN A 106 -7.98 -13.34 -2.96
CA ASN A 106 -6.94 -13.61 -3.94
C ASN A 106 -7.52 -13.71 -5.35
N GLU A 107 -8.74 -14.20 -5.49
CA GLU A 107 -9.41 -14.29 -6.79
C GLU A 107 -9.82 -12.91 -7.31
N ILE A 108 -10.21 -12.00 -6.42
CA ILE A 108 -10.46 -10.60 -6.76
C ILE A 108 -9.16 -9.92 -7.20
N VAL A 109 -8.04 -10.19 -6.52
CA VAL A 109 -6.71 -9.71 -6.92
C VAL A 109 -6.36 -10.21 -8.32
N ASP A 110 -6.47 -11.52 -8.56
CA ASP A 110 -6.16 -12.12 -9.85
C ASP A 110 -7.03 -11.54 -10.98
N TYR A 111 -8.32 -11.29 -10.72
CA TYR A 111 -9.21 -10.66 -11.68
C TYR A 111 -8.76 -9.23 -12.03
N ILE A 112 -8.41 -8.42 -11.01
CA ILE A 112 -7.97 -7.04 -11.18
C ILE A 112 -6.66 -7.00 -11.98
N ASP A 113 -5.72 -7.89 -11.66
CA ASP A 113 -4.42 -7.99 -12.33
C ASP A 113 -4.59 -8.45 -13.79
N THR A 114 -5.41 -9.47 -14.03
CA THR A 114 -5.60 -10.04 -15.37
C THR A 114 -6.32 -9.09 -16.31
N ASN A 115 -7.26 -8.28 -15.81
CA ASN A 115 -8.07 -7.42 -16.68
C ASN A 115 -7.32 -6.21 -17.21
N ASN A 116 -6.15 -5.83 -16.69
CA ASN A 116 -5.34 -4.66 -17.07
C ASN A 116 -6.09 -3.30 -17.15
N LEU A 117 -7.40 -3.26 -16.95
CA LEU A 117 -8.26 -2.08 -17.01
C LEU A 117 -7.88 -1.05 -15.95
N TYR A 118 -7.17 -1.49 -14.91
CA TYR A 118 -6.80 -0.68 -13.76
C TYR A 118 -5.30 -0.38 -13.67
N SER A 119 -4.44 -1.00 -14.50
CA SER A 119 -2.98 -0.81 -14.44
C SER A 119 -2.58 0.65 -14.60
N ASN A 120 -3.05 1.31 -15.67
CA ASN A 120 -2.82 2.74 -15.92
C ASN A 120 -3.32 3.63 -14.78
N MET A 121 -4.38 3.23 -14.08
CA MET A 121 -4.91 3.97 -12.94
C MET A 121 -3.97 3.85 -11.73
N PHE A 122 -3.48 2.65 -11.44
CA PHE A 122 -2.54 2.44 -10.34
C PHE A 122 -1.24 3.21 -10.57
N GLU A 123 -0.67 3.10 -11.78
CA GLU A 123 0.55 3.81 -12.17
C GLU A 123 0.36 5.33 -12.00
N TYR A 124 -0.73 5.89 -12.52
CA TYR A 124 -1.02 7.32 -12.39
C TYR A 124 -1.14 7.78 -10.93
N ILE A 125 -1.83 7.00 -10.09
CA ILE A 125 -2.01 7.37 -8.68
C ILE A 125 -0.70 7.20 -7.90
N ALA A 126 0.06 6.13 -8.16
CA ALA A 126 1.36 5.88 -7.56
C ALA A 126 2.34 7.01 -7.90
N GLU A 127 2.45 7.37 -9.19
CA GLU A 127 3.27 8.48 -9.66
C GLU A 127 2.87 9.80 -8.99
N ARG A 128 1.56 10.08 -8.87
CA ARG A 128 1.07 11.30 -8.21
C ARG A 128 1.48 11.36 -6.74
N TYR A 129 1.28 10.29 -5.98
CA TYR A 129 1.65 10.28 -4.56
C TYR A 129 3.17 10.31 -4.39
N PHE A 130 3.92 9.58 -5.22
CA PHE A 130 5.37 9.62 -5.23
C PHE A 130 5.88 11.05 -5.47
N THR A 131 5.39 11.71 -6.53
CA THR A 131 5.80 13.07 -6.89
C THR A 131 5.43 14.10 -5.80
N LEU A 132 4.24 14.00 -5.19
CA LEU A 132 3.79 14.94 -4.17
C LEU A 132 4.53 14.79 -2.83
N TYR A 133 4.79 13.55 -2.41
CA TYR A 133 5.21 13.27 -1.03
C TYR A 133 6.65 12.76 -0.94
N PHE A 134 7.09 11.86 -1.82
CA PHE A 134 8.38 11.18 -1.68
C PHE A 134 9.52 11.79 -2.51
N ARG A 135 9.23 12.35 -3.69
CA ARG A 135 10.25 12.80 -4.66
C ARG A 135 11.30 13.72 -4.06
N LYS A 136 10.92 14.63 -3.17
CA LYS A 136 11.84 15.56 -2.49
C LYS A 136 12.83 14.89 -1.53
N TYR A 137 12.56 13.64 -1.13
CA TYR A 137 13.41 12.86 -0.23
C TYR A 137 14.33 11.90 -0.96
N VAL A 138 14.15 11.64 -2.26
CA VAL A 138 14.90 10.61 -3.01
C VAL A 138 16.42 10.79 -2.88
N LYS A 139 16.93 12.01 -3.07
CA LYS A 139 18.36 12.31 -2.95
C LYS A 139 18.90 12.03 -1.55
N ASP A 140 18.15 12.42 -0.55
CA ASP A 140 18.50 12.23 0.86
C ASP A 140 18.46 10.75 1.25
N VAL A 141 17.49 10.01 0.73
CA VAL A 141 17.40 8.56 0.89
C VAL A 141 18.62 7.89 0.27
N LEU A 142 18.94 8.17 -1.00
CA LEU A 142 20.10 7.60 -1.69
C LEU A 142 21.42 7.86 -0.95
N ALA A 143 21.60 9.07 -0.40
CA ALA A 143 22.79 9.43 0.37
C ALA A 143 22.95 8.62 1.67
N ARG A 144 21.84 8.12 2.23
CA ARG A 144 21.80 7.36 3.49
C ARG A 144 21.66 5.85 3.29
N MET A 145 21.49 5.38 2.05
CA MET A 145 21.35 3.94 1.79
C MET A 145 22.60 3.17 2.23
N ASP A 146 22.37 2.00 2.79
CA ASP A 146 23.46 1.15 3.29
C ASP A 146 24.42 0.77 2.17
N ILE A 147 25.72 0.93 2.43
CA ILE A 147 26.79 0.77 1.45
C ILE A 147 26.94 -0.70 1.03
N THR A 148 26.51 -1.63 1.88
CA THR A 148 26.55 -3.06 1.60
C THR A 148 25.39 -3.55 0.74
N CYS A 149 24.40 -2.71 0.44
CA CYS A 149 23.25 -3.15 -0.34
C CYS A 149 23.55 -3.15 -1.84
N GLN A 150 23.65 -4.33 -2.43
CA GLN A 150 23.98 -4.54 -3.85
C GLN A 150 22.75 -4.54 -4.78
N THR A 151 21.53 -4.60 -4.24
CA THR A 151 20.30 -4.83 -5.04
C THR A 151 19.78 -3.59 -5.74
N ILE A 152 19.99 -2.39 -5.18
CA ILE A 152 19.52 -1.15 -5.77
C ILE A 152 20.71 -0.42 -6.40
N LYS A 153 20.68 -0.24 -7.72
CA LYS A 153 21.54 0.76 -8.37
C LYS A 153 21.22 2.10 -7.72
N ARG A 154 22.25 2.80 -7.19
CA ARG A 154 22.12 4.12 -6.56
C ARG A 154 21.74 5.18 -7.60
N ASP A 155 20.50 5.08 -8.06
CA ASP A 155 19.92 5.85 -9.14
C ASP A 155 18.55 6.34 -8.70
N GLU A 156 18.29 7.63 -8.92
CA GLU A 156 17.05 8.29 -8.50
C GLU A 156 15.83 7.68 -9.17
N ASN A 157 15.95 7.31 -10.46
CA ASN A 157 14.85 6.74 -11.21
C ASN A 157 14.58 5.31 -10.73
N ALA A 158 15.61 4.49 -10.53
CA ALA A 158 15.47 3.12 -10.04
C ALA A 158 14.81 3.06 -8.65
N LEU A 159 15.20 3.96 -7.73
CA LEU A 159 14.57 4.06 -6.40
C LEU A 159 13.10 4.50 -6.53
N GLY A 160 12.82 5.46 -7.43
CA GLY A 160 11.46 5.92 -7.70
C GLY A 160 10.56 4.83 -8.28
N GLU A 161 11.06 4.10 -9.28
CA GLU A 161 10.36 2.97 -9.92
C GLU A 161 10.04 1.88 -8.90
N MET A 162 11.02 1.46 -8.09
CA MET A 162 10.80 0.46 -7.05
C MET A 162 9.71 0.89 -6.06
N ILE A 163 9.74 2.13 -5.57
CA ILE A 163 8.69 2.62 -4.65
C ILE A 163 7.32 2.61 -5.33
N LYS A 164 7.24 3.03 -6.61
CA LYS A 164 5.99 3.02 -7.37
C LYS A 164 5.46 1.60 -7.57
N GLU A 165 6.30 0.64 -7.91
CA GLU A 165 5.91 -0.77 -8.05
C GLU A 165 5.31 -1.34 -6.75
N HIS A 166 5.92 -1.02 -5.60
CA HIS A 166 5.37 -1.40 -4.30
C HIS A 166 4.01 -0.75 -4.05
N MET A 167 3.85 0.52 -4.37
CA MET A 167 2.57 1.21 -4.26
C MET A 167 1.50 0.61 -5.18
N GLU A 168 1.83 0.26 -6.42
CA GLU A 168 0.89 -0.37 -7.36
C GLU A 168 0.38 -1.70 -6.82
N ARG A 169 1.29 -2.58 -6.38
CA ARG A 169 0.94 -3.88 -5.76
C ARG A 169 0.08 -3.71 -4.51
N PHE A 170 0.39 -2.71 -3.69
CA PHE A 170 -0.45 -2.35 -2.57
C PHE A 170 -1.84 -1.90 -3.03
N GLY A 171 -1.90 -1.02 -4.04
CA GLY A 171 -3.14 -0.49 -4.61
C GLY A 171 -4.09 -1.60 -5.05
N ILE A 172 -3.58 -2.60 -5.78
CA ILE A 172 -4.35 -3.78 -6.22
C ILE A 172 -4.97 -4.51 -5.02
N LYS A 173 -4.14 -4.85 -4.02
CA LYS A 173 -4.59 -5.58 -2.84
C LYS A 173 -5.63 -4.81 -2.04
N VAL A 174 -5.45 -3.49 -1.91
CA VAL A 174 -6.40 -2.64 -1.18
C VAL A 174 -7.69 -2.40 -1.96
N LEU A 175 -7.62 -2.34 -3.29
CA LEU A 175 -8.81 -2.30 -4.14
C LEU A 175 -9.63 -3.58 -3.96
N ALA A 176 -8.97 -4.74 -3.97
CA ALA A 176 -9.62 -6.02 -3.70
C ALA A 176 -10.26 -6.08 -2.30
N LEU A 177 -9.56 -5.58 -1.26
CA LEU A 177 -10.14 -5.42 0.08
C LEU A 177 -11.38 -4.53 0.07
N GLY A 178 -11.34 -3.41 -0.67
CA GLY A 178 -12.46 -2.47 -0.74
C GLY A 178 -13.68 -3.08 -1.43
N VAL A 179 -13.46 -3.88 -2.47
CA VAL A 179 -14.53 -4.62 -3.14
C VAL A 179 -15.10 -5.71 -2.22
N TYR A 180 -14.23 -6.50 -1.59
CA TYR A 180 -14.63 -7.58 -0.68
C TYR A 180 -15.45 -7.04 0.50
N ASP A 181 -15.02 -5.92 1.09
CA ASP A 181 -15.72 -5.26 2.19
C ASP A 181 -17.12 -4.79 1.78
N GLU A 182 -17.31 -4.28 0.55
CA GLU A 182 -18.64 -3.84 0.10
C GLU A 182 -19.56 -5.00 -0.26
N TYR A 183 -19.01 -6.15 -0.68
CA TYR A 183 -19.80 -7.34 -0.99
C TYR A 183 -20.28 -8.09 0.26
N ASN A 184 -19.48 -8.10 1.33
CA ASN A 184 -19.77 -8.83 2.57
C ASN A 184 -20.36 -7.95 3.69
N LYS A 185 -20.85 -6.74 3.35
CA LYS A 185 -21.63 -5.88 4.26
C LYS A 185 -23.05 -6.38 4.41
#